data_AF-A0AAN6G928-F1
#
_entry.id   AF-A0AAN6G928-F1
#
_cell.length_a   1.000
_cell.length_b   1.000
_cell.length_c   1.000
_cell.angle_alpha   90.00
_cell.angle_beta   90.00
_cell.angle_gamma   90.00
#
_symmetry.space_group_name_H-M   'P 1'
#
loop_
_entity.id
_entity.type
_entity.pdbx_description
1 polymer ?
#
loop_
_entity_poly.entity_id
_entity_poly.type
_entity_poly.pdbx_seq_one_letter_code
_entity_poly.pdbx_strand_id
1 'polypeptide(L)'
;MSSASPPSSRLSIGYSTSSLGPPPASATQPPPPLPTKLAAIASAGGFSSIELAVSDLRAYASLLEKREVGEEEWAALERAAGQTRALCEQLGLRIVVLQPFPHFEGWPRGSEEHARAWERMRGWTRIALAAGTDMIQVGSTDMDIPLAPQRLEPASAVAPSASASASASALRESVVQDLRELGQYCAKLSPSPLRIAYEPWCWSTHAPTWADCHAIIRAVDMPGVIGLCLDTFQIAGGELADPTTASGFIESGDEGQGQGQGQGGGDVHDRFRASLERLSKEVRPEDIFFLQISDAYKPLHPYCRAAPDGRKGDGPKTRAEWSDTHRPAPFTTSTAPGASAGQAESSYLTKPITDVFRAVLRTGWRGDCTIEVFDDPPHHGYPSQHNDEEQGGKQGGKQDQPQRCTPGGLLDEARRALAGWERLCKEAAV
;
A
#
# COMPACT_ATOMS: atom_id res chain seq x y z
N MET A 1 33.62 7.27 -2.78
CA MET A 1 33.21 5.85 -2.80
C MET A 1 32.27 5.66 -1.64
N SER A 2 30.95 5.76 -1.89
CA SER A 2 29.95 5.48 -0.85
C SER A 2 29.93 3.97 -0.64
N SER A 3 30.22 3.50 0.58
CA SER A 3 30.11 2.08 0.90
C SER A 3 28.63 1.73 0.95
N ALA A 4 28.12 1.10 -0.10
CA ALA A 4 26.90 0.33 0.02
C ALA A 4 27.14 -0.70 1.14
N SER A 5 26.40 -0.59 2.23
CA SER A 5 26.39 -1.61 3.28
C SER A 5 26.09 -2.96 2.63
N PRO A 6 26.79 -4.05 3.01
CA PRO A 6 26.48 -5.37 2.49
C PRO A 6 24.99 -5.69 2.74
N PRO A 7 24.32 -6.42 1.84
CA PRO A 7 22.93 -6.80 2.05
C PRO A 7 22.81 -7.51 3.39
N SER A 8 21.96 -6.98 4.27
CA SER A 8 21.70 -7.57 5.58
C SER A 8 21.20 -8.99 5.39
N SER A 9 21.83 -9.97 6.03
CA SER A 9 21.32 -11.34 6.06
C SER A 9 20.05 -11.49 6.91
N ARG A 10 19.52 -10.40 7.49
CA ARG A 10 18.36 -10.38 8.38
C ARG A 10 17.33 -9.36 7.88
N LEU A 11 16.06 -9.75 7.98
CA LEU A 11 14.93 -8.86 7.75
C LEU A 11 14.93 -7.76 8.81
N SER A 12 14.69 -6.53 8.39
CA SER A 12 14.34 -5.40 9.25
C SER A 12 12.83 -5.23 9.25
N ILE A 13 12.29 -4.75 10.36
CA ILE A 13 10.89 -4.35 10.43
C ILE A 13 10.74 -2.85 10.70
N GLY A 14 9.82 -2.25 9.97
CA GLY A 14 9.30 -0.90 10.20
C GLY A 14 7.77 -0.87 10.33
N TYR A 15 7.24 0.32 10.55
CA TYR A 15 5.81 0.56 10.70
C TYR A 15 5.38 1.79 9.91
N SER A 16 4.30 1.71 9.14
CA SER A 16 3.80 2.87 8.40
C SER A 16 3.10 3.86 9.34
N THR A 17 3.39 5.17 9.21
CA THR A 17 2.73 6.16 10.07
C THR A 17 1.23 6.29 9.79
N SER A 18 0.80 5.99 8.55
CA SER A 18 -0.62 5.96 8.16
C SER A 18 -1.42 4.91 8.95
N SER A 19 -0.74 3.87 9.43
CA SER A 19 -1.32 2.75 10.16
C SER A 19 -1.65 3.02 11.62
N LEU A 20 -1.32 4.20 12.15
CA LEU A 20 -1.74 4.66 13.48
C LEU A 20 -2.92 5.64 13.39
N GLY A 21 -3.83 5.36 12.44
CA GLY A 21 -5.07 6.10 12.18
C GLY A 21 -4.87 7.28 11.23
N PRO A 22 -5.79 7.50 10.26
CA PRO A 22 -5.76 8.69 9.43
C PRO A 22 -6.09 9.95 10.26
N PRO A 23 -5.88 11.15 9.70
CA PRO A 23 -6.64 12.34 10.07
C PRO A 23 -8.14 12.01 10.16
N PRO A 24 -8.78 12.02 11.35
CA PRO A 24 -10.22 11.94 11.48
C PRO A 24 -10.93 12.89 10.52
N ALA A 25 -11.94 12.37 9.83
CA ALA A 25 -12.80 13.09 8.88
C ALA A 25 -13.69 14.16 9.54
N SER A 26 -13.73 14.21 10.88
CA SER A 26 -14.51 15.16 11.67
C SER A 26 -13.60 16.05 12.52
N ALA A 27 -13.85 17.35 12.51
CA ALA A 27 -13.15 18.36 13.31
C ALA A 27 -13.25 18.15 14.85
N THR A 28 -14.03 17.16 15.31
CA THR A 28 -14.25 16.89 16.74
C THR A 28 -13.10 16.16 17.43
N GLN A 29 -12.21 15.51 16.68
CA GLN A 29 -10.94 14.97 17.18
C GLN A 29 -9.89 15.18 16.08
N PRO A 30 -8.69 15.72 16.35
CA PRO A 30 -7.61 15.78 15.36
C PRO A 30 -6.84 14.44 15.30
N PRO A 31 -6.14 14.13 14.19
CA PRO A 31 -5.24 12.97 14.15
C PRO A 31 -4.20 13.05 15.26
N PRO A 32 -3.70 11.90 15.72
CA PRO A 32 -2.50 11.91 16.55
C PRO A 32 -1.36 12.61 15.79
N PRO A 33 -0.70 13.62 16.40
CA PRO A 33 0.43 14.29 15.77
C PRO A 33 1.52 13.28 15.41
N LEU A 34 2.19 13.49 14.27
CA LEU A 34 3.28 12.63 13.81
C LEU A 34 4.34 12.36 14.91
N PRO A 35 4.78 13.33 15.74
CA PRO A 35 5.68 13.04 16.85
C PRO A 35 5.17 12.00 17.85
N THR A 36 3.86 12.00 18.13
CA THR A 36 3.23 11.03 19.03
C THR A 36 3.19 9.64 18.40
N LYS A 37 2.89 9.55 17.10
CA LYS A 37 2.95 8.29 16.34
C LYS A 37 4.35 7.69 16.36
N LEU A 38 5.37 8.50 16.07
CA LEU A 38 6.78 8.07 16.09
C LEU A 38 7.22 7.57 17.48
N ALA A 39 6.84 8.29 18.54
CA ALA A 39 7.14 7.88 19.91
C ALA A 39 6.49 6.53 20.27
N ALA A 40 5.25 6.29 19.83
CA ALA A 40 4.56 5.02 20.05
C ALA A 40 5.26 3.86 19.30
N ILE A 41 5.62 4.06 18.02
CA ILE A 41 6.35 3.07 17.20
C ILE A 41 7.69 2.72 17.86
N ALA A 42 8.48 3.72 18.26
CA ALA A 42 9.75 3.51 18.94
C ALA A 42 9.58 2.77 20.29
N SER A 43 8.55 3.15 21.06
CA SER A 43 8.28 2.58 22.39
C SER A 43 7.76 1.14 22.35
N ALA A 44 7.26 0.67 21.19
CA ALA A 44 6.90 -0.74 21.02
C ALA A 44 8.12 -1.67 21.09
N GLY A 45 9.33 -1.15 20.81
CA GLY A 45 10.60 -1.82 21.11
C GLY A 45 11.13 -2.81 20.07
N GLY A 46 10.43 -2.99 18.93
CA GLY A 46 10.86 -3.91 17.86
C GLY A 46 11.05 -3.27 16.48
N PHE A 47 10.53 -2.06 16.26
CA PHE A 47 10.64 -1.38 14.97
C PHE A 47 11.96 -0.61 14.85
N SER A 48 12.61 -0.75 13.70
CA SER A 48 13.86 -0.06 13.36
C SER A 48 13.65 1.09 12.37
N SER A 49 12.44 1.18 11.81
CA SER A 49 12.14 2.13 10.75
C SER A 49 10.66 2.48 10.66
N ILE A 50 10.36 3.49 9.84
CA ILE A 50 9.02 3.87 9.46
C ILE A 50 8.87 4.04 7.95
N GLU A 51 7.65 3.89 7.47
CA GLU A 51 7.23 4.54 6.23
C GLU A 51 6.60 5.89 6.58
N LEU A 52 7.05 6.96 5.93
CA LEU A 52 6.53 8.29 6.19
C LEU A 52 5.35 8.56 5.26
N ALA A 53 4.14 8.56 5.82
CA ALA A 53 2.94 8.95 5.08
C ALA A 53 2.93 10.46 4.83
N VAL A 54 2.72 10.88 3.57
CA VAL A 54 2.65 12.30 3.21
C VAL A 54 1.50 13.04 3.90
N SER A 55 0.39 12.33 4.19
CA SER A 55 -0.76 12.86 4.91
C SER A 55 -0.41 13.25 6.35
N ASP A 56 0.34 12.39 7.06
CA ASP A 56 0.85 12.68 8.40
C ASP A 56 1.89 13.80 8.38
N LEU A 57 2.76 13.81 7.37
CA LEU A 57 3.74 14.87 7.19
C LEU A 57 3.06 16.23 6.97
N ARG A 58 2.00 16.29 6.16
CA ARG A 58 1.20 17.50 5.91
C ARG A 58 0.48 17.96 7.17
N ALA A 59 -0.10 17.03 7.94
CA ALA A 59 -0.71 17.36 9.24
C ALA A 59 0.34 17.93 10.21
N TYR A 60 1.54 17.36 10.24
CA TYR A 60 2.64 17.87 11.06
C TYR A 60 3.15 19.23 10.57
N ALA A 61 3.28 19.44 9.26
CA ALA A 61 3.61 20.75 8.69
C ALA A 61 2.58 21.80 9.10
N SER A 62 1.29 21.47 9.06
CA SER A 62 0.21 22.37 9.48
C SER A 62 0.34 22.76 10.96
N LEU A 63 0.69 21.80 11.82
CA LEU A 63 0.95 22.05 13.24
C LEU A 63 2.14 23.01 13.44
N LEU A 64 3.24 22.81 12.71
CA LEU A 64 4.45 23.64 12.78
C LEU A 64 4.20 25.08 12.28
N GLU A 65 3.48 25.21 11.17
CA GLU A 65 3.17 26.50 10.53
C GLU A 65 2.00 27.24 11.21
N LYS A 66 1.26 26.56 12.11
CA LYS A 66 0.06 27.08 12.79
C LYS A 66 -1.02 27.55 11.82
N ARG A 67 -1.12 26.88 10.68
CA ARG A 67 -2.14 27.08 9.63
C ARG A 67 -2.29 25.79 8.85
N GLU A 68 -3.37 25.67 8.10
CA GLU A 68 -3.48 24.58 7.14
C GLU A 68 -2.40 24.72 6.07
N VAL A 69 -1.66 23.62 5.85
CA VAL A 69 -0.66 23.49 4.79
C VAL A 69 -1.28 22.65 3.67
N GLY A 70 -1.28 23.18 2.45
CA GLY A 70 -1.75 22.50 1.25
C GLY A 70 -0.81 21.39 0.77
N GLU A 71 -1.31 20.56 -0.15
CA GLU A 71 -0.60 19.37 -0.66
C GLU A 71 0.69 19.69 -1.42
N GLU A 72 0.80 20.92 -1.92
CA GLU A 72 1.91 21.35 -2.76
C GLU A 72 2.69 22.55 -2.19
N GLU A 73 2.53 22.80 -0.90
CA GLU A 73 3.31 23.80 -0.20
C GLU A 73 4.70 23.24 0.15
N TRP A 74 5.48 22.96 -0.89
CA TRP A 74 6.74 22.21 -0.82
C TRP A 74 7.71 22.71 0.23
N ALA A 75 7.82 24.04 0.41
CA ALA A 75 8.73 24.60 1.40
C ALA A 75 8.32 24.26 2.84
N ALA A 76 7.02 24.22 3.15
CA ALA A 76 6.53 23.84 4.47
C ALA A 76 6.69 22.33 4.71
N LEU A 77 6.37 21.51 3.69
CA LEU A 77 6.52 20.06 3.75
C LEU A 77 7.99 19.63 3.89
N GLU A 78 8.91 20.30 3.18
CA GLU A 78 10.36 20.08 3.27
C GLU A 78 10.89 20.39 4.68
N ARG A 79 10.45 21.50 5.30
CA ARG A 79 10.80 21.82 6.70
C ARG A 79 10.29 20.76 7.68
N ALA A 80 9.04 20.34 7.53
CA ALA A 80 8.46 19.30 8.37
C ALA A 80 9.19 17.96 8.20
N ALA A 81 9.63 17.64 6.98
CA ALA A 81 10.39 16.43 6.68
C ALA A 81 11.76 16.43 7.37
N GLY A 82 12.48 17.56 7.33
CA GLY A 82 13.74 17.73 8.07
C GLY A 82 13.57 17.59 9.58
N GLN A 83 12.50 18.11 10.16
CA GLN A 83 12.20 17.92 11.59
C GLN A 83 11.81 16.47 11.91
N THR A 84 11.05 15.83 11.03
CA THR A 84 10.66 14.41 11.16
C THR A 84 11.88 13.51 11.17
N ARG A 85 12.85 13.77 10.27
CA ARG A 85 14.14 13.08 10.24
C ARG A 85 14.87 13.20 11.57
N ALA A 86 15.04 14.43 12.08
CA ALA A 86 15.75 14.67 13.34
C ALA A 86 15.07 13.94 14.53
N LEU A 87 13.75 13.88 14.54
CA LEU A 87 13.00 13.14 15.55
C LEU A 87 13.18 11.62 15.41
N CYS A 88 13.15 11.08 14.19
CA CYS A 88 13.43 9.67 13.95
C CYS A 88 14.85 9.29 14.40
N GLU A 89 15.86 10.12 14.11
CA GLU A 89 17.24 9.93 14.56
C GLU A 89 17.34 9.87 16.11
N GLN A 90 16.60 10.74 16.82
CA GLN A 90 16.54 10.71 18.30
C GLN A 90 15.86 9.45 18.85
N LEU A 91 14.89 8.91 18.12
CA LEU A 91 14.12 7.72 18.51
C LEU A 91 14.75 6.41 18.03
N GLY A 92 15.88 6.46 17.31
CA GLY A 92 16.51 5.27 16.73
C GLY A 92 15.74 4.66 15.56
N LEU A 93 14.91 5.45 14.87
CA LEU A 93 14.15 5.04 13.70
C LEU A 93 14.78 5.59 12.41
N ARG A 94 14.76 4.81 11.33
CA ARG A 94 15.05 5.28 9.97
C ARG A 94 13.76 5.49 9.17
N ILE A 95 13.73 6.49 8.30
CA ILE A 95 12.66 6.61 7.29
C ILE A 95 13.04 5.77 6.08
N VAL A 96 12.32 4.66 5.86
CA VAL A 96 12.58 3.75 4.73
C VAL A 96 12.14 4.39 3.42
N VAL A 97 10.93 4.94 3.39
CA VAL A 97 10.28 5.45 2.18
C VAL A 97 9.32 6.60 2.51
N LEU A 98 9.15 7.51 1.54
CA LEU A 98 8.07 8.50 1.54
C LEU A 98 6.91 7.95 0.69
N GLN A 99 5.69 7.88 1.26
CA GLN A 99 4.57 7.20 0.60
C GLN A 99 3.18 7.82 0.87
N PRO A 100 2.17 7.48 0.04
CA PRO A 100 2.32 6.96 -1.33
C PRO A 100 2.32 8.12 -2.34
N PHE A 101 3.09 8.01 -3.44
CA PHE A 101 3.00 8.94 -4.57
C PHE A 101 2.00 8.39 -5.62
N PRO A 102 0.82 9.00 -5.77
CA PRO A 102 -0.17 8.52 -6.73
C PRO A 102 0.03 9.14 -8.13
N HIS A 103 -0.46 8.41 -9.14
CA HIS A 103 -0.78 8.92 -10.47
C HIS A 103 0.39 9.56 -11.22
N PHE A 104 1.56 8.93 -11.21
CA PHE A 104 2.72 9.46 -11.92
C PHE A 104 2.62 9.22 -13.44
N GLU A 105 2.26 7.99 -13.82
CA GLU A 105 2.46 7.45 -15.14
C GLU A 105 1.16 7.27 -15.94
N GLY A 106 1.33 7.18 -17.27
CA GLY A 106 0.32 6.81 -18.24
C GLY A 106 -0.40 7.99 -18.90
N TRP A 107 -0.21 9.21 -18.40
CA TRP A 107 -0.83 10.42 -18.95
C TRP A 107 -0.40 10.72 -20.39
N PRO A 108 -1.29 11.26 -21.25
CA PRO A 108 -0.92 11.70 -22.59
C PRO A 108 0.26 12.66 -22.59
N ARG A 109 1.24 12.40 -23.46
CA ARG A 109 2.43 13.24 -23.58
C ARG A 109 2.06 14.67 -23.95
N GLY A 110 2.54 15.62 -23.14
CA GLY A 110 2.27 17.04 -23.30
C GLY A 110 0.95 17.53 -22.67
N SER A 111 0.19 16.65 -22.01
CA SER A 111 -1.00 17.07 -21.26
C SER A 111 -0.64 17.80 -19.97
N GLU A 112 -1.63 18.50 -19.40
CA GLU A 112 -1.48 19.17 -18.11
C GLU A 112 -1.24 18.16 -16.98
N GLU A 113 -1.90 17.00 -17.01
CA GLU A 113 -1.74 15.93 -16.03
C GLU A 113 -0.33 15.36 -16.04
N HIS A 114 0.24 15.11 -17.23
CA HIS A 114 1.63 14.70 -17.37
C HIS A 114 2.59 15.77 -16.81
N ALA A 115 2.38 17.05 -17.14
CA ALA A 115 3.20 18.14 -16.61
C ALA A 115 3.09 18.26 -15.08
N ARG A 116 1.88 18.06 -14.55
CA ARG A 116 1.56 18.12 -13.13
C ARG A 116 2.18 16.98 -12.34
N ALA A 117 2.15 15.75 -12.87
CA ALA A 117 2.82 14.59 -12.27
C ALA A 117 4.32 14.88 -12.05
N TRP A 118 4.98 15.47 -13.05
CA TRP A 118 6.38 15.85 -12.96
C TRP A 118 6.65 17.01 -11.99
N GLU A 119 5.75 17.98 -11.89
CA GLU A 119 5.85 19.04 -10.89
C GLU A 119 5.76 18.48 -9.47
N ARG A 120 4.77 17.64 -9.20
CA ARG A 120 4.62 16.94 -7.92
C ARG A 120 5.85 16.10 -7.59
N MET A 121 6.37 15.33 -8.55
CA MET A 121 7.56 14.49 -8.35
C MET A 121 8.79 15.31 -7.95
N ARG A 122 8.99 16.49 -8.54
CA ARG A 122 10.06 17.42 -8.13
C ARG A 122 9.86 17.94 -6.70
N GLY A 123 8.62 18.25 -6.31
CA GLY A 123 8.26 18.62 -4.95
C GLY A 123 8.57 17.49 -3.95
N TRP A 124 8.11 16.28 -4.25
CA TRP A 124 8.34 15.08 -3.45
C TRP A 124 9.80 14.68 -3.34
N THR A 125 10.59 14.89 -4.38
CA THR A 125 12.04 14.69 -4.34
C THR A 125 12.69 15.55 -3.26
N ARG A 126 12.27 16.83 -3.13
CA ARG A 126 12.78 17.71 -2.07
C ARG A 126 12.40 17.21 -0.68
N ILE A 127 11.16 16.74 -0.53
CA ILE A 127 10.65 16.18 0.73
C ILE A 127 11.44 14.92 1.12
N ALA A 128 11.63 13.98 0.19
CA ALA A 128 12.35 12.73 0.43
C ALA A 128 13.81 13.01 0.88
N LEU A 129 14.51 13.89 0.18
CA LEU A 129 15.88 14.30 0.53
C LEU A 129 15.95 14.97 1.91
N ALA A 130 14.99 15.84 2.24
CA ALA A 130 14.92 16.48 3.56
C ALA A 130 14.60 15.47 4.68
N ALA A 131 13.71 14.50 4.42
CA ALA A 131 13.45 13.38 5.30
C ALA A 131 14.66 12.43 5.45
N GLY A 132 15.67 12.53 4.58
CA GLY A 132 16.83 11.65 4.59
C GLY A 132 16.55 10.24 4.09
N THR A 133 15.44 10.05 3.36
CA THR A 133 15.19 8.81 2.62
C THR A 133 15.63 8.98 1.16
N ASP A 134 16.12 7.88 0.59
CA ASP A 134 16.45 7.80 -0.82
C ASP A 134 15.34 7.09 -1.61
N MET A 135 14.15 6.89 -1.06
CA MET A 135 13.09 6.09 -1.69
C MET A 135 11.72 6.77 -1.67
N ILE A 136 11.02 6.72 -2.79
CA ILE A 136 9.60 7.09 -2.93
C ILE A 136 8.83 5.86 -3.42
N GLN A 137 7.67 5.60 -2.81
CA GLN A 137 6.73 4.59 -3.28
C GLN A 137 5.80 5.23 -4.32
N VAL A 138 5.72 4.63 -5.51
CA VAL A 138 4.82 5.07 -6.59
C VAL A 138 3.79 3.97 -6.82
N GLY A 139 2.52 4.27 -6.60
CA GLY A 139 1.43 3.34 -6.88
C GLY A 139 1.05 3.36 -8.35
N SER A 140 0.72 2.19 -8.91
CA SER A 140 0.21 2.11 -10.28
C SER A 140 -1.07 2.92 -10.45
N THR A 141 -1.13 3.78 -11.46
CA THR A 141 -2.29 4.66 -11.73
C THR A 141 -3.61 3.87 -11.78
N ASP A 142 -4.60 4.33 -11.02
CA ASP A 142 -5.97 3.78 -10.89
C ASP A 142 -7.04 4.70 -11.49
N MET A 143 -6.62 5.72 -12.24
CA MET A 143 -7.50 6.63 -12.96
C MET A 143 -7.76 6.17 -14.39
N ASP A 144 -8.90 6.58 -14.95
CA ASP A 144 -9.17 6.44 -16.37
C ASP A 144 -8.21 7.33 -17.17
N ILE A 145 -7.29 6.71 -17.90
CA ILE A 145 -6.31 7.42 -18.74
C ILE A 145 -6.93 7.63 -20.13
N PRO A 146 -7.20 8.88 -20.54
CA PRO A 146 -7.64 9.15 -21.90
C PRO A 146 -6.47 8.82 -22.82
N LEU A 147 -6.59 7.78 -23.65
CA LEU A 147 -5.59 7.54 -24.69
C LEU A 147 -5.57 8.78 -25.60
N ALA A 148 -4.39 9.35 -25.84
CA ALA A 148 -4.25 10.50 -26.70
C ALA A 148 -5.01 10.26 -28.02
N PRO A 149 -5.77 11.25 -28.54
CA PRO A 149 -6.33 11.11 -29.87
C PRO A 149 -5.16 10.86 -30.83
N GLN A 150 -5.15 9.69 -31.47
CA GLN A 150 -4.22 9.41 -32.55
C GLN A 150 -4.25 10.62 -33.47
N ARG A 151 -3.07 11.19 -33.74
CA ARG A 151 -2.91 12.29 -34.70
C ARG A 151 -3.77 11.95 -35.91
N LEU A 152 -4.77 12.78 -36.19
CA LEU A 152 -5.67 12.65 -37.33
C LEU A 152 -4.82 12.79 -38.60
N GLU A 153 -4.13 11.72 -38.98
CA GLU A 153 -3.72 11.52 -40.36
C GLU A 153 -5.01 11.38 -41.19
N PRO A 154 -5.08 12.00 -42.38
CA PRO A 154 -6.31 12.05 -43.15
C PRO A 154 -6.86 10.64 -43.36
N ALA A 155 -8.16 10.48 -43.07
CA ALA A 155 -8.89 9.22 -43.11
C ALA A 155 -8.74 8.51 -44.47
N SER A 156 -7.73 7.65 -44.58
CA SER A 156 -7.68 6.57 -45.54
C SER A 156 -8.36 5.37 -44.89
N ALA A 157 -9.46 4.94 -45.47
CA ALA A 157 -10.32 3.86 -45.03
C ALA A 157 -9.53 2.59 -44.63
N VAL A 158 -9.29 2.42 -43.34
CA VAL A 158 -8.90 1.15 -42.73
C VAL A 158 -9.91 0.86 -41.64
N ALA A 159 -10.46 -0.35 -41.66
CA ALA A 159 -11.59 -0.82 -40.87
C ALA A 159 -11.43 -0.59 -39.35
N PRO A 160 -12.53 -0.44 -38.59
CA PRO A 160 -12.50 -0.37 -37.14
C PRO A 160 -12.23 -1.77 -36.56
N SER A 161 -10.98 -2.23 -36.62
CA SER A 161 -10.52 -3.43 -35.93
C SER A 161 -9.20 -3.21 -35.16
N ALA A 162 -8.76 -1.96 -35.01
CA ALA A 162 -7.68 -1.61 -34.06
C ALA A 162 -8.23 -1.82 -32.64
N SER A 163 -8.07 -3.05 -32.15
CA SER A 163 -8.75 -3.60 -30.98
C SER A 163 -8.26 -3.00 -29.66
N ALA A 164 -9.02 -3.21 -28.58
CA ALA A 164 -8.64 -2.87 -27.20
C ALA A 164 -7.22 -3.33 -26.81
N SER A 165 -6.69 -4.40 -27.43
CA SER A 165 -5.32 -4.87 -27.24
C SER A 165 -4.26 -3.90 -27.75
N ALA A 166 -4.48 -3.23 -28.89
CA ALA A 166 -3.55 -2.22 -29.40
C ALA A 166 -3.50 -0.99 -28.49
N SER A 167 -4.65 -0.62 -27.93
CA SER A 167 -4.81 0.43 -26.92
C SER A 167 -4.06 0.11 -25.62
N ALA A 168 -4.22 -1.12 -25.10
CA ALA A 168 -3.51 -1.57 -23.90
C ALA A 168 -1.98 -1.64 -24.11
N SER A 169 -1.53 -2.06 -25.28
CA SER A 169 -0.09 -2.06 -25.64
C SER A 169 0.48 -0.64 -25.66
N ALA A 170 -0.23 0.30 -26.30
CA ALA A 170 0.20 1.70 -26.37
C ALA A 170 0.26 2.35 -24.97
N LEU A 171 -0.71 2.06 -24.09
CA LEU A 171 -0.68 2.52 -22.71
C LEU A 171 0.54 1.97 -21.96
N ARG A 172 0.78 0.65 -22.07
CA ARG A 172 1.94 0.01 -21.45
C ARG A 172 3.26 0.62 -21.91
N GLU A 173 3.40 0.90 -23.21
CA GLU A 173 4.59 1.58 -23.75
C GLU A 173 4.76 2.99 -23.17
N SER A 174 3.67 3.75 -23.04
CA SER A 174 3.69 5.08 -22.40
C SER A 174 4.14 4.99 -20.94
N VAL A 175 3.56 4.06 -20.17
CA VAL A 175 3.91 3.81 -18.76
C VAL A 175 5.39 3.46 -18.61
N VAL A 176 5.89 2.53 -19.43
CA VAL A 176 7.32 2.15 -19.43
C VAL A 176 8.20 3.37 -19.73
N GLN A 177 7.81 4.21 -20.69
CA GLN A 177 8.59 5.40 -21.03
C GLN A 177 8.57 6.45 -19.91
N ASP A 178 7.42 6.67 -19.25
CA ASP A 178 7.29 7.59 -18.10
C ASP A 178 8.21 7.15 -16.95
N LEU A 179 8.14 5.88 -16.56
CA LEU A 179 8.96 5.34 -15.47
C LEU A 179 10.45 5.29 -15.83
N ARG A 180 10.80 5.10 -17.11
CA ARG A 180 12.20 5.19 -17.57
C ARG A 180 12.74 6.61 -17.45
N GLU A 181 11.97 7.61 -17.85
CA GLU A 181 12.36 9.01 -17.69
C GLU A 181 12.47 9.39 -16.21
N LEU A 182 11.54 8.90 -15.38
CA LEU A 182 11.62 9.05 -13.92
C LEU A 182 12.90 8.43 -13.37
N GLY A 183 13.21 7.19 -13.74
CA GLY A 183 14.44 6.52 -13.33
C GLY A 183 15.68 7.30 -13.76
N GLN A 184 15.71 7.83 -14.98
CA GLN A 184 16.82 8.64 -15.47
C GLN A 184 16.96 9.97 -14.72
N TYR A 185 15.86 10.57 -14.30
CA TYR A 185 15.84 11.76 -13.44
C TYR A 185 16.40 11.41 -12.06
N CYS A 186 15.86 10.37 -11.42
CA CYS A 186 16.25 9.92 -10.08
C CYS A 186 17.72 9.48 -9.99
N ALA A 187 18.23 8.80 -11.02
CA ALA A 187 19.62 8.36 -11.10
C ALA A 187 20.64 9.50 -11.11
N LYS A 188 20.22 10.71 -11.53
CA LYS A 188 21.08 11.91 -11.62
C LYS A 188 21.07 12.74 -10.33
N LEU A 189 20.22 12.40 -9.36
CA LEU A 189 20.14 13.14 -8.10
C LEU A 189 21.39 12.92 -7.24
N SER A 190 21.68 13.90 -6.39
CA SER A 190 22.84 13.95 -5.50
C SER A 190 22.39 14.21 -4.06
N PRO A 191 23.11 13.71 -3.04
CA PRO A 191 24.40 12.99 -3.10
C PRO A 191 24.30 11.51 -3.51
N SER A 192 23.09 10.96 -3.57
CA SER A 192 22.82 9.60 -4.04
C SER A 192 21.60 9.58 -4.97
N PRO A 193 21.48 8.57 -5.84
CA PRO A 193 20.25 8.32 -6.57
C PRO A 193 19.05 8.23 -5.64
N LEU A 194 17.92 8.77 -6.09
CA LEU A 194 16.62 8.43 -5.51
C LEU A 194 16.15 7.10 -6.15
N ARG A 195 15.42 6.30 -5.39
CA ARG A 195 14.88 5.01 -5.76
C ARG A 195 13.36 5.10 -5.80
N ILE A 196 12.75 4.43 -6.75
CA ILE A 196 11.31 4.32 -6.91
C ILE A 196 10.90 2.88 -6.65
N ALA A 197 10.11 2.67 -5.61
CA ALA A 197 9.45 1.40 -5.36
C ALA A 197 8.06 1.44 -5.99
N TYR A 198 7.90 0.78 -7.15
CA TYR A 198 6.66 0.73 -7.90
C TYR A 198 5.74 -0.36 -7.33
N GLU A 199 4.52 0.02 -6.96
CA GLU A 199 3.56 -0.85 -6.27
C GLU A 199 2.36 -1.18 -7.17
N PRO A 200 1.97 -2.46 -7.30
CA PRO A 200 0.68 -2.82 -7.85
C PRO A 200 -0.41 -2.48 -6.84
N TRP A 201 -1.36 -1.63 -7.23
CA TRP A 201 -2.65 -1.58 -6.53
C TRP A 201 -3.60 -2.54 -7.21
N CYS A 202 -4.22 -3.44 -6.46
CA CYS A 202 -5.09 -4.48 -7.02
C CYS A 202 -6.40 -3.95 -7.63
N TRP A 203 -6.58 -2.63 -7.60
CA TRP A 203 -7.62 -1.86 -8.29
C TRP A 203 -7.09 -0.90 -9.36
N SER A 204 -5.79 -0.91 -9.65
CA SER A 204 -5.19 -0.04 -10.66
C SER A 204 -5.67 -0.36 -12.08
N THR A 205 -5.60 0.62 -12.97
CA THR A 205 -6.19 0.56 -14.30
C THR A 205 -5.40 -0.36 -15.24
N HIS A 206 -4.07 -0.45 -15.08
CA HIS A 206 -3.19 -1.12 -16.05
C HIS A 206 -2.14 -2.08 -15.47
N ALA A 207 -1.83 -2.03 -14.17
CA ALA A 207 -0.87 -2.96 -13.55
C ALA A 207 -1.31 -3.44 -12.16
N PRO A 208 -2.44 -4.20 -12.07
CA PRO A 208 -3.00 -4.60 -10.79
C PRO A 208 -2.30 -5.80 -10.13
N THR A 209 -1.35 -6.45 -10.80
CA THR A 209 -0.64 -7.62 -10.26
C THR A 209 0.86 -7.37 -10.09
N TRP A 210 1.52 -8.15 -9.23
CA TRP A 210 2.99 -8.12 -9.13
C TRP A 210 3.65 -8.43 -10.47
N ALA A 211 3.02 -9.30 -11.28
CA ALA A 211 3.56 -9.72 -12.57
C ALA A 211 3.52 -8.57 -13.60
N ASP A 212 2.47 -7.75 -13.58
CA ASP A 212 2.36 -6.57 -14.44
C ASP A 212 3.45 -5.55 -14.11
N CYS A 213 3.57 -5.19 -12.82
CA CYS A 213 4.61 -4.28 -12.34
C CYS A 213 6.01 -4.84 -12.60
N HIS A 214 6.26 -6.12 -12.34
CA HIS A 214 7.53 -6.77 -12.63
C HIS A 214 7.87 -6.66 -14.13
N ALA A 215 6.93 -6.98 -15.00
CA ALA A 215 7.14 -6.91 -16.44
C ALA A 215 7.31 -5.45 -16.94
N ILE A 216 6.73 -4.46 -16.26
CA ILE A 216 6.97 -3.03 -16.54
C ILE A 216 8.39 -2.64 -16.13
N ILE A 217 8.82 -2.91 -14.89
CA ILE A 217 10.15 -2.51 -14.43
C ILE A 217 11.28 -3.20 -15.22
N ARG A 218 11.04 -4.44 -15.67
CA ARG A 218 11.95 -5.17 -16.57
C ARG A 218 12.07 -4.49 -17.93
N ALA A 219 10.99 -3.92 -18.44
CA ALA A 219 11.01 -3.16 -19.69
C ALA A 219 11.63 -1.76 -19.49
N VAL A 220 11.44 -1.14 -18.33
CA VAL A 220 12.08 0.15 -17.96
C VAL A 220 13.61 0.02 -17.96
N ASP A 221 14.12 -1.11 -17.44
CA ASP A 221 15.55 -1.50 -17.42
C ASP A 221 16.45 -0.49 -16.67
N MET A 222 16.03 -0.13 -15.45
CA MET A 222 16.76 0.79 -14.56
C MET A 222 17.06 0.13 -13.19
N PRO A 223 17.88 -0.94 -13.16
CA PRO A 223 18.13 -1.72 -11.94
C PRO A 223 18.75 -0.85 -10.83
N GLY A 224 18.32 -1.09 -9.59
CA GLY A 224 18.77 -0.33 -8.42
C GLY A 224 18.18 1.09 -8.30
N VAL A 225 17.44 1.56 -9.30
CA VAL A 225 16.73 2.86 -9.28
C VAL A 225 15.22 2.66 -9.34
N ILE A 226 14.72 1.78 -10.22
CA ILE A 226 13.31 1.39 -10.27
C ILE A 226 13.21 -0.06 -9.82
N GLY A 227 12.40 -0.32 -8.80
CA GLY A 227 12.17 -1.65 -8.24
C GLY A 227 10.72 -1.81 -7.78
N LEU A 228 10.42 -2.91 -7.09
CA LEU A 228 9.10 -3.28 -6.63
C LEU A 228 8.91 -2.89 -5.16
N CYS A 229 7.76 -2.27 -4.87
CA CYS A 229 7.09 -2.48 -3.59
C CYS A 229 6.20 -3.71 -3.77
N LEU A 230 6.44 -4.77 -2.99
CA LEU A 230 5.50 -5.87 -2.88
C LEU A 230 4.64 -5.65 -1.65
N ASP A 231 3.37 -6.02 -1.73
CA ASP A 231 2.42 -5.88 -0.62
C ASP A 231 1.57 -7.15 -0.50
N THR A 232 1.45 -7.69 0.71
CA THR A 232 0.72 -8.94 0.94
C THR A 232 -0.78 -8.83 0.71
N PHE A 233 -1.40 -7.70 1.05
CA PHE A 233 -2.80 -7.42 0.76
C PHE A 233 -3.01 -7.23 -0.73
N GLN A 234 -2.20 -6.42 -1.41
CA GLN A 234 -2.38 -6.17 -2.84
C GLN A 234 -2.28 -7.46 -3.67
N ILE A 235 -1.30 -8.31 -3.36
CA ILE A 235 -1.12 -9.59 -4.07
C ILE A 235 -2.29 -10.54 -3.77
N ALA A 236 -2.64 -10.75 -2.50
CA ALA A 236 -3.71 -11.69 -2.15
C ALA A 236 -5.10 -11.16 -2.52
N GLY A 237 -5.38 -9.89 -2.27
CA GLY A 237 -6.60 -9.20 -2.65
C GLY A 237 -6.79 -9.05 -4.16
N GLY A 238 -5.69 -9.00 -4.92
CA GLY A 238 -5.71 -8.94 -6.38
C GLY A 238 -5.96 -10.28 -7.07
N GLU A 239 -5.26 -11.32 -6.61
CA GLU A 239 -5.14 -12.60 -7.33
C GLU A 239 -5.93 -13.75 -6.72
N LEU A 240 -6.43 -13.61 -5.49
CA LEU A 240 -7.16 -14.65 -4.78
C LEU A 240 -8.52 -14.18 -4.27
N ALA A 241 -8.56 -13.01 -3.64
CA ALA A 241 -9.72 -12.52 -2.91
C ALA A 241 -10.62 -11.59 -3.73
N ASP A 242 -11.89 -11.51 -3.33
CA ASP A 242 -12.91 -10.63 -3.86
C ASP A 242 -13.89 -10.22 -2.73
N PRO A 243 -13.87 -8.95 -2.29
CA PRO A 243 -14.78 -8.48 -1.24
C PRO A 243 -16.26 -8.42 -1.68
N THR A 244 -16.55 -8.67 -2.96
CA THR A 244 -17.91 -8.62 -3.53
C THR A 244 -18.59 -9.98 -3.63
N THR A 245 -17.89 -11.09 -3.32
CA THR A 245 -18.48 -12.44 -3.37
C THR A 245 -18.83 -12.96 -1.99
N ALA A 246 -19.83 -13.84 -1.93
CA ALA A 246 -20.22 -14.51 -0.70
C ALA A 246 -19.13 -15.47 -0.19
N SER A 247 -18.39 -16.11 -1.10
CA SER A 247 -17.22 -16.93 -0.76
C SER A 247 -16.07 -16.07 -0.21
N GLY A 248 -15.99 -14.81 -0.64
CA GLY A 248 -14.88 -13.89 -0.40
C GLY A 248 -13.76 -14.06 -1.42
N PHE A 249 -13.79 -15.12 -2.24
CA PHE A 249 -12.76 -15.42 -3.23
C PHE A 249 -13.25 -15.10 -4.64
N ILE A 250 -12.31 -14.95 -5.58
CA ILE A 250 -12.64 -14.79 -7.00
C ILE A 250 -13.31 -16.07 -7.52
N GLU A 251 -14.53 -15.94 -8.03
CA GLU A 251 -15.34 -17.06 -8.51
C GLU A 251 -15.16 -17.33 -10.02
N SER A 252 -15.44 -18.56 -10.45
CA SER A 252 -15.27 -18.97 -11.86
C SER A 252 -16.26 -18.23 -12.77
N GLY A 253 -15.76 -17.62 -13.85
CA GLY A 253 -16.56 -16.80 -14.78
C GLY A 253 -16.55 -15.30 -14.49
N ASP A 254 -15.94 -14.88 -13.39
CA ASP A 254 -15.71 -13.47 -13.05
C ASP A 254 -14.34 -12.95 -13.55
N GLU A 255 -13.70 -13.72 -14.42
CA GLU A 255 -12.39 -13.48 -15.05
C GLU A 255 -12.34 -12.17 -15.88
N GLY A 256 -13.45 -11.44 -15.96
CA GLY A 256 -13.54 -10.13 -16.62
C GLY A 256 -13.00 -8.95 -15.81
N GLN A 257 -12.52 -9.12 -14.58
CA GLN A 257 -11.93 -8.01 -13.79
C GLN A 257 -10.60 -8.31 -13.11
N GLY A 258 -10.20 -9.60 -12.99
CA GLY A 258 -8.84 -9.97 -12.59
C GLY A 258 -7.94 -10.13 -13.81
N GLN A 259 -7.21 -9.09 -14.21
CA GLN A 259 -6.25 -9.15 -15.34
C GLN A 259 -4.97 -9.96 -15.01
N GLY A 260 -5.08 -11.05 -14.23
CA GLY A 260 -3.99 -12.00 -14.10
C GLY A 260 -3.86 -12.79 -15.40
N GLN A 261 -2.67 -12.75 -16.03
CA GLN A 261 -2.33 -13.53 -17.23
C GLN A 261 -2.23 -15.05 -16.96
N GLY A 262 -3.24 -15.64 -16.31
CA GLY A 262 -3.39 -17.07 -16.09
C GLY A 262 -4.54 -17.60 -16.94
N GLN A 263 -4.31 -17.83 -18.23
CA GLN A 263 -5.22 -18.63 -19.07
C GLN A 263 -5.18 -20.09 -18.59
N GLY A 264 -6.01 -20.43 -17.61
CA GLY A 264 -6.12 -21.81 -17.12
C GLY A 264 -7.37 -21.98 -16.27
N GLY A 265 -8.36 -22.72 -16.78
CA GLY A 265 -9.63 -23.01 -16.11
C GLY A 265 -9.51 -23.95 -14.88
N GLY A 266 -8.62 -23.63 -13.94
CA GLY A 266 -8.43 -24.32 -12.66
C GLY A 266 -8.96 -23.51 -11.48
N ASP A 267 -8.91 -24.07 -10.27
CA ASP A 267 -9.34 -23.41 -9.03
C ASP A 267 -8.52 -22.14 -8.69
N VAL A 268 -9.14 -21.13 -8.07
CA VAL A 268 -8.47 -19.84 -7.76
C VAL A 268 -7.28 -20.02 -6.81
N HIS A 269 -7.35 -20.95 -5.84
CA HIS A 269 -6.24 -21.21 -4.95
C HIS A 269 -5.06 -21.87 -5.68
N ASP A 270 -5.34 -22.72 -6.67
CA ASP A 270 -4.31 -23.33 -7.51
C ASP A 270 -3.63 -22.28 -8.40
N ARG A 271 -4.40 -21.36 -8.99
CA ARG A 271 -3.85 -20.23 -9.76
C ARG A 271 -3.00 -19.31 -8.89
N PHE A 272 -3.48 -18.97 -7.70
CA PHE A 272 -2.73 -18.16 -6.74
C PHE A 272 -1.41 -18.83 -6.34
N ARG A 273 -1.44 -20.12 -6.02
CA ARG A 273 -0.23 -20.90 -5.71
C ARG A 273 0.76 -20.91 -6.87
N ALA A 274 0.28 -21.11 -8.10
CA ALA A 274 1.11 -21.05 -9.30
C ALA A 274 1.70 -19.65 -9.52
N SER A 275 0.94 -18.59 -9.23
CA SER A 275 1.42 -17.21 -9.29
C SER A 275 2.55 -16.95 -8.30
N LEU A 276 2.41 -17.38 -7.05
CA LEU A 276 3.45 -17.26 -6.03
C LEU A 276 4.70 -18.08 -6.36
N GLU A 277 4.53 -19.26 -6.96
CA GLU A 277 5.66 -20.06 -7.46
C GLU A 277 6.41 -19.32 -8.58
N ARG A 278 5.70 -18.66 -9.50
CA ARG A 278 6.31 -17.80 -10.53
C ARG A 278 7.02 -16.61 -9.90
N LEU A 279 6.39 -15.89 -8.98
CA LEU A 279 7.01 -14.77 -8.25
C LEU A 279 8.36 -15.20 -7.67
N SER A 280 8.40 -16.34 -6.98
CA SER A 280 9.62 -16.85 -6.34
C SER A 280 10.76 -17.21 -7.30
N LYS A 281 10.45 -17.45 -8.59
CA LYS A 281 11.41 -17.87 -9.63
C LYS A 281 11.80 -16.74 -10.57
N GLU A 282 10.86 -15.85 -10.88
CA GLU A 282 11.01 -14.83 -11.92
C GLU A 282 11.50 -13.51 -11.35
N VAL A 283 11.11 -13.15 -10.12
CA VAL A 283 11.50 -11.89 -9.49
C VAL A 283 12.88 -12.06 -8.86
N ARG A 284 13.83 -11.21 -9.26
CA ARG A 284 15.17 -11.20 -8.68
C ARG A 284 15.14 -10.50 -7.33
N PRO A 285 15.95 -10.93 -6.35
CA PRO A 285 15.96 -10.30 -5.03
C PRO A 285 16.32 -8.81 -5.10
N GLU A 286 17.22 -8.39 -6.00
CA GLU A 286 17.57 -6.98 -6.16
C GLU A 286 16.47 -6.09 -6.77
N ASP A 287 15.43 -6.70 -7.38
CA ASP A 287 14.28 -5.98 -7.91
C ASP A 287 13.25 -5.67 -6.82
N ILE A 288 13.35 -6.26 -5.62
CA ILE A 288 12.44 -6.02 -4.49
C ILE A 288 13.06 -4.98 -3.56
N PHE A 289 12.46 -3.78 -3.52
CA PHE A 289 12.99 -2.69 -2.69
C PHE A 289 12.52 -2.78 -1.26
N PHE A 290 11.25 -3.14 -1.03
CA PHE A 290 10.71 -3.45 0.29
C PHE A 290 9.41 -4.25 0.18
N LEU A 291 8.95 -4.80 1.31
CA LEU A 291 7.72 -5.57 1.42
C LEU A 291 6.80 -4.98 2.48
N GLN A 292 5.61 -4.56 2.08
CA GLN A 292 4.52 -4.16 2.96
C GLN A 292 3.71 -5.38 3.41
N ILE A 293 3.32 -5.37 4.67
CA ILE A 293 2.68 -6.50 5.34
C ILE A 293 1.42 -6.03 6.06
N SER A 294 0.30 -6.63 5.66
CA SER A 294 -0.94 -6.66 6.42
C SER A 294 -1.80 -7.84 6.00
N ASP A 295 -2.87 -8.04 6.75
CA ASP A 295 -3.91 -9.01 6.47
C ASP A 295 -5.15 -8.32 5.88
N ALA A 296 -6.23 -9.07 5.72
CA ALA A 296 -7.55 -8.50 5.48
C ALA A 296 -8.61 -9.19 6.35
N TYR A 297 -9.64 -8.44 6.74
CA TYR A 297 -10.91 -9.05 7.16
C TYR A 297 -11.78 -9.37 5.96
N LYS A 298 -12.57 -10.44 6.08
CA LYS A 298 -13.68 -10.68 5.17
C LYS A 298 -14.82 -9.70 5.52
N PRO A 299 -15.34 -8.93 4.55
CA PRO A 299 -16.55 -8.14 4.79
C PRO A 299 -17.70 -9.02 5.29
N LEU A 300 -18.43 -8.56 6.31
CA LEU A 300 -19.62 -9.28 6.83
C LEU A 300 -20.70 -9.45 5.75
N HIS A 301 -20.82 -8.44 4.90
CA HIS A 301 -21.70 -8.44 3.75
C HIS A 301 -20.87 -8.15 2.51
N PRO A 302 -21.02 -8.95 1.43
CA PRO A 302 -20.31 -8.68 0.18
C PRO A 302 -20.63 -7.28 -0.32
N TYR A 303 -19.62 -6.58 -0.81
CA TYR A 303 -19.80 -5.25 -1.38
C TYR A 303 -20.67 -5.32 -2.64
N CYS A 304 -21.52 -4.30 -2.81
CA CYS A 304 -22.38 -4.22 -3.98
C CYS A 304 -21.55 -3.98 -5.25
N ARG A 305 -21.64 -4.88 -6.23
CA ARG A 305 -21.00 -4.72 -7.55
C ARG A 305 -21.63 -3.64 -8.44
N ALA A 306 -22.75 -3.05 -8.04
CA ALA A 306 -23.50 -2.07 -8.83
C ALA A 306 -23.75 -0.80 -8.01
N ALA A 307 -23.62 0.37 -8.65
CA ALA A 307 -24.21 1.59 -8.13
C ALA A 307 -25.75 1.42 -8.10
N PRO A 308 -26.48 2.07 -7.16
CA PRO A 308 -27.93 1.94 -7.03
C PRO A 308 -28.74 2.29 -8.30
N ASP A 309 -28.12 2.91 -9.30
CA ASP A 309 -28.74 3.43 -10.52
C ASP A 309 -28.50 2.57 -11.78
N GLY A 310 -27.93 1.37 -11.65
CA GLY A 310 -27.78 0.43 -12.77
C GLY A 310 -26.67 0.76 -13.77
N ARG A 311 -25.79 1.72 -13.46
CA ARG A 311 -24.48 1.82 -14.14
C ARG A 311 -23.61 0.62 -13.74
N LYS A 312 -22.75 0.14 -14.66
CA LYS A 312 -21.70 -0.85 -14.34
C LYS A 312 -21.00 -0.36 -13.08
N GLY A 313 -21.15 -1.06 -11.96
CA GLY A 313 -20.61 -0.58 -10.71
C GLY A 313 -19.09 -0.63 -10.70
N ASP A 314 -18.53 0.20 -9.84
CA ASP A 314 -17.12 0.49 -9.73
C ASP A 314 -16.36 -0.67 -9.06
N GLY A 315 -16.34 -1.86 -9.67
CA GLY A 315 -15.61 -3.04 -9.18
C GLY A 315 -14.20 -2.73 -8.64
N PRO A 316 -13.37 -1.92 -9.32
CA PRO A 316 -12.07 -1.48 -8.80
C PRO A 316 -12.16 -0.66 -7.49
N LYS A 317 -13.16 0.24 -7.35
CA LYS A 317 -13.32 1.06 -6.14
C LYS A 317 -13.70 0.24 -4.91
N THR A 318 -14.29 -0.95 -5.10
CA THR A 318 -14.64 -1.84 -3.98
C THR A 318 -13.40 -2.43 -3.29
N ARG A 319 -12.31 -2.67 -4.03
CA ARG A 319 -11.03 -3.14 -3.45
C ARG A 319 -10.26 -2.02 -2.79
N ALA A 320 -10.31 -0.79 -3.33
CA ALA A 320 -9.76 0.39 -2.68
C ALA A 320 -10.47 0.66 -1.33
N GLU A 321 -11.80 0.65 -1.32
CA GLU A 321 -12.60 0.79 -0.08
C GLU A 321 -12.26 -0.31 0.93
N TRP A 322 -12.09 -1.56 0.46
CA TRP A 322 -11.68 -2.67 1.29
C TRP A 322 -10.28 -2.46 1.91
N SER A 323 -9.33 -1.99 1.10
CA SER A 323 -7.97 -1.66 1.53
C SER A 323 -7.97 -0.61 2.64
N ASP A 324 -8.74 0.46 2.47
CA ASP A 324 -8.72 1.63 3.36
C ASP A 324 -9.33 1.36 4.75
N THR A 325 -10.08 0.28 4.91
CA THR A 325 -10.91 0.08 6.11
C THR A 325 -10.79 -1.30 6.76
N HIS A 326 -10.32 -2.33 6.06
CA HIS A 326 -10.36 -3.74 6.53
C HIS A 326 -8.99 -4.44 6.47
N ARG A 327 -7.89 -3.70 6.65
CA ARG A 327 -6.52 -4.23 6.63
C ARG A 327 -5.91 -4.30 8.04
N PRO A 328 -6.15 -5.35 8.84
CA PRO A 328 -5.54 -5.46 10.17
C PRO A 328 -4.11 -5.97 10.13
N ALA A 329 -3.44 -5.96 11.29
CA ALA A 329 -2.14 -6.61 11.44
C ALA A 329 -2.24 -8.13 11.20
N PRO A 330 -1.17 -8.79 10.73
CA PRO A 330 -1.14 -10.24 10.56
C PRO A 330 -1.61 -10.98 11.80
N PHE A 331 -2.40 -12.04 11.61
CA PHE A 331 -2.92 -12.90 12.68
C PHE A 331 -3.84 -12.19 13.69
N THR A 332 -4.38 -11.02 13.35
CA THR A 332 -5.44 -10.40 14.15
C THR A 332 -6.69 -11.26 14.07
N THR A 333 -7.23 -11.63 15.23
CA THR A 333 -8.47 -12.41 15.30
C THR A 333 -9.67 -11.48 15.38
N SER A 334 -10.70 -11.77 14.58
CA SER A 334 -12.00 -11.12 14.73
C SER A 334 -13.04 -12.15 15.18
N THR A 335 -13.95 -11.74 16.06
CA THR A 335 -15.11 -12.54 16.46
C THR A 335 -16.37 -11.92 15.85
N ALA A 336 -17.05 -12.65 14.97
CA ALA A 336 -18.35 -12.23 14.44
C ALA A 336 -19.36 -12.04 15.59
N PRO A 337 -20.30 -11.08 15.49
CA PRO A 337 -21.38 -10.94 16.47
C PRO A 337 -22.15 -12.24 16.66
N GLY A 338 -22.27 -12.69 17.90
CA GLY A 338 -23.00 -13.92 18.25
C GLY A 338 -22.22 -15.22 18.06
N ALA A 339 -20.94 -15.16 17.68
CA ALA A 339 -20.06 -16.33 17.68
C ALA A 339 -19.82 -16.84 19.11
N SER A 340 -19.85 -18.16 19.29
CA SER A 340 -19.59 -18.79 20.59
C SER A 340 -18.10 -18.66 20.97
N ALA A 341 -17.80 -18.59 22.27
CA ALA A 341 -16.43 -18.57 22.77
C ALA A 341 -15.66 -19.81 22.23
N GLY A 342 -14.68 -19.56 21.35
CA GLY A 342 -13.95 -20.61 20.63
C GLY A 342 -14.08 -20.58 19.10
N GLN A 343 -14.94 -19.70 18.53
CA GLN A 343 -15.10 -19.49 17.08
C GLN A 343 -14.42 -18.20 16.57
N ALA A 344 -13.30 -17.80 17.18
CA ALA A 344 -12.49 -16.72 16.62
C ALA A 344 -11.89 -17.20 15.30
N GLU A 345 -12.37 -16.67 14.18
CA GLU A 345 -11.75 -16.93 12.88
C GLU A 345 -10.51 -16.04 12.77
N SER A 346 -9.38 -16.64 12.35
CA SER A 346 -8.21 -15.87 11.95
C SER A 346 -8.60 -14.93 10.81
N SER A 347 -7.95 -13.77 10.72
CA SER A 347 -8.08 -12.86 9.58
C SER A 347 -8.07 -13.61 8.25
N TYR A 348 -8.95 -13.18 7.36
CA TYR A 348 -9.42 -13.88 6.18
C TYR A 348 -8.29 -14.25 5.19
N LEU A 349 -7.19 -13.47 5.20
CA LEU A 349 -6.03 -13.72 4.37
C LEU A 349 -4.80 -14.22 5.14
N THR A 350 -4.90 -14.60 6.43
CA THR A 350 -3.75 -15.03 7.26
C THR A 350 -2.85 -16.04 6.55
N LYS A 351 -3.44 -17.13 6.04
CA LYS A 351 -2.69 -18.14 5.31
C LYS A 351 -2.17 -17.59 3.96
N PRO A 352 -3.01 -16.98 3.10
CA PRO A 352 -2.54 -16.31 1.88
C PRO A 352 -1.36 -15.35 2.08
N ILE A 353 -1.39 -14.43 3.05
CA ILE A 353 -0.31 -13.48 3.30
C ILE A 353 0.97 -14.18 3.77
N THR A 354 0.84 -15.28 4.52
CA THR A 354 1.97 -16.12 4.90
C THR A 354 2.58 -16.79 3.66
N ASP A 355 1.75 -17.25 2.73
CA ASP A 355 2.22 -17.84 1.47
C ASP A 355 2.89 -16.81 0.56
N VAL A 356 2.37 -15.57 0.49
CA VAL A 356 3.04 -14.44 -0.20
C VAL A 356 4.41 -14.19 0.42
N PHE A 357 4.47 -14.03 1.75
CA PHE A 357 5.73 -13.77 2.45
C PHE A 357 6.76 -14.87 2.18
N ARG A 358 6.37 -16.15 2.26
CA ARG A 358 7.25 -17.28 1.89
C ARG A 358 7.73 -17.20 0.44
N ALA A 359 6.86 -16.85 -0.49
CA ALA A 359 7.22 -16.72 -1.91
C ALA A 359 8.26 -15.62 -2.14
N VAL A 360 8.10 -14.46 -1.51
CA VAL A 360 9.07 -13.36 -1.53
C VAL A 360 10.41 -13.83 -0.96
N LEU A 361 10.43 -14.53 0.17
CA LEU A 361 11.68 -15.01 0.77
C LEU A 361 12.38 -16.10 -0.05
N ARG A 362 11.64 -16.87 -0.86
CA ARG A 362 12.20 -17.88 -1.79
C ARG A 362 12.95 -17.26 -2.96
N THR A 363 12.71 -15.99 -3.30
CA THR A 363 13.54 -15.25 -4.25
C THR A 363 14.99 -15.07 -3.76
N GLY A 364 15.23 -15.28 -2.45
CA GLY A 364 16.50 -14.98 -1.78
C GLY A 364 16.55 -13.57 -1.17
N TRP A 365 15.51 -12.75 -1.37
CA TRP A 365 15.46 -11.39 -0.84
C TRP A 365 15.41 -11.36 0.69
N ARG A 366 16.21 -10.46 1.28
CA ARG A 366 16.19 -10.13 2.72
C ARG A 366 16.40 -8.63 2.87
N GLY A 367 15.32 -7.89 3.02
CA GLY A 367 15.36 -6.43 3.13
C GLY A 367 14.37 -5.87 4.14
N ASP A 368 13.94 -4.64 3.90
CA ASP A 368 12.99 -3.93 4.75
C ASP A 368 11.57 -4.50 4.59
N CYS A 369 11.03 -5.04 5.67
CA CYS A 369 9.60 -5.31 5.81
C CYS A 369 8.95 -4.18 6.60
N THR A 370 7.72 -3.84 6.27
CA THR A 370 6.98 -2.80 6.97
C THR A 370 5.55 -3.25 7.22
N ILE A 371 4.99 -2.91 8.38
CA ILE A 371 3.58 -3.17 8.67
C ILE A 371 2.76 -1.98 8.19
N GLU A 372 1.82 -2.24 7.27
CA GLU A 372 0.89 -1.25 6.73
C GLU A 372 -0.56 -1.74 6.91
N VAL A 373 -1.18 -1.29 8.00
CA VAL A 373 -2.56 -1.65 8.39
C VAL A 373 -3.49 -0.45 8.29
N PHE A 374 -4.75 -0.72 7.99
CA PHE A 374 -5.88 0.20 8.00
C PHE A 374 -7.06 -0.53 8.65
N ASP A 375 -7.09 -0.50 9.98
CA ASP A 375 -8.06 -1.23 10.81
C ASP A 375 -9.03 -0.23 11.46
N ASP A 376 -10.26 -0.13 10.94
CA ASP A 376 -11.30 0.77 11.45
C ASP A 376 -12.49 0.02 12.11
N PRO A 377 -12.43 -0.25 13.44
CA PRO A 377 -13.42 -1.00 14.22
C PRO A 377 -14.89 -0.60 14.08
N PRO A 378 -15.27 0.70 14.08
CA PRO A 378 -16.68 1.10 13.99
C PRO A 378 -17.38 0.71 12.69
N HIS A 379 -16.66 0.45 11.59
CA HIS A 379 -17.28 -0.01 10.34
C HIS A 379 -17.49 -1.52 10.29
N HIS A 380 -16.98 -2.24 11.27
CA HIS A 380 -16.82 -3.68 11.16
C HIS A 380 -18.07 -4.46 11.53
N GLY A 381 -19.00 -3.92 12.32
CA GLY A 381 -19.98 -4.78 12.96
C GLY A 381 -19.34 -5.95 13.74
N TYR A 382 -18.01 -5.97 13.93
CA TYR A 382 -17.26 -6.96 14.70
C TYR A 382 -16.90 -6.28 16.03
N PRO A 383 -17.32 -6.81 17.19
CA PRO A 383 -16.99 -6.19 18.46
C PRO A 383 -15.47 -6.20 18.68
N SER A 384 -14.92 -5.03 19.03
CA SER A 384 -13.55 -4.89 19.52
C SER A 384 -13.41 -5.66 20.83
N GLN A 385 -12.51 -6.64 20.89
CA GLN A 385 -12.20 -7.34 22.14
C GLN A 385 -11.41 -6.42 23.07
N HIS A 386 -12.10 -5.75 24.01
CA HIS A 386 -11.58 -5.38 25.33
C HIS A 386 -12.73 -4.97 26.26
N ASN A 387 -13.16 -5.90 27.12
CA ASN A 387 -13.32 -5.77 28.57
C ASN A 387 -14.36 -6.78 29.09
N ASP A 388 -13.86 -7.90 29.61
CA ASP A 388 -14.58 -8.66 30.63
C ASP A 388 -14.52 -7.87 31.94
N GLU A 389 -15.70 -7.49 32.46
CA GLU A 389 -16.12 -7.64 33.86
C GLU A 389 -17.45 -6.91 34.08
N GLU A 390 -18.56 -7.62 33.87
CA GLU A 390 -19.86 -7.24 34.44
C GLU A 390 -19.92 -7.69 35.91
N GLN A 391 -19.83 -6.73 36.83
CA GLN A 391 -20.67 -6.76 38.03
C GLN A 391 -21.28 -5.38 38.30
N GLY A 392 -22.52 -5.23 37.83
CA GLY A 392 -23.63 -4.57 38.53
C GLY A 392 -23.46 -3.12 39.00
N GLY A 393 -24.11 -2.19 38.30
CA GLY A 393 -24.44 -0.89 38.90
C GLY A 393 -24.91 0.15 37.89
N LYS A 394 -26.22 0.44 37.89
CA LYS A 394 -26.81 1.58 37.18
C LYS A 394 -26.14 2.90 37.59
N GLN A 395 -25.48 3.57 36.65
CA GLN A 395 -25.36 5.04 36.60
C GLN A 395 -24.82 5.47 35.24
N GLY A 396 -25.36 6.57 34.70
CA GLY A 396 -25.07 7.06 33.35
C GLY A 396 -23.59 7.31 33.11
N GLY A 397 -23.04 6.66 32.08
CA GLY A 397 -21.68 6.88 31.59
C GLY A 397 -21.73 7.49 30.19
N LYS A 398 -20.86 8.49 29.96
CA LYS A 398 -20.58 9.07 28.66
C LYS A 398 -20.30 7.96 27.64
N GLN A 399 -20.80 8.10 26.42
CA GLN A 399 -20.39 7.25 25.29
C GLN A 399 -18.86 7.34 25.15
N ASP A 400 -18.16 6.25 25.46
CA ASP A 400 -16.72 6.12 25.24
C ASP A 400 -16.45 6.08 23.72
N GLN A 401 -15.66 7.04 23.25
CA GLN A 401 -15.02 7.09 21.93
C GLN A 401 -13.52 7.36 22.14
N PRO A 402 -12.62 6.83 21.30
CA PRO A 402 -12.00 5.52 21.44
C PRO A 402 -10.56 5.63 21.98
N GLN A 403 -10.13 4.67 22.80
CA GLN A 403 -8.77 4.60 23.39
C GLN A 403 -7.62 4.66 22.35
N ARG A 404 -7.89 4.39 21.06
CA ARG A 404 -6.89 4.26 19.97
C ARG A 404 -6.09 5.53 19.65
N CYS A 405 -6.66 6.73 19.81
CA CYS A 405 -5.95 7.98 19.49
C CYS A 405 -5.09 8.51 20.64
N THR A 406 -5.08 7.85 21.79
CA THR A 406 -4.23 8.21 22.93
C THR A 406 -2.81 7.65 22.75
N PRO A 407 -1.77 8.24 23.37
CA PRO A 407 -0.42 7.66 23.33
C PRO A 407 -0.37 6.18 23.76
N GLY A 408 -1.20 5.79 24.74
CA GLY A 408 -1.33 4.40 25.17
C GLY A 408 -1.95 3.51 24.08
N GLY A 409 -3.05 3.94 23.48
CA GLY A 409 -3.71 3.17 22.40
C GLY A 409 -2.84 2.99 21.17
N LEU A 410 -2.07 4.00 20.78
CA LEU A 410 -1.12 3.91 19.66
C LEU A 410 0.02 2.93 19.96
N LEU A 411 0.53 2.92 21.19
CA LEU A 411 1.56 1.97 21.62
C LEU A 411 1.02 0.54 21.61
N ASP A 412 -0.21 0.33 22.08
CA ASP A 412 -0.83 -0.99 22.10
C ASP A 412 -1.06 -1.51 20.67
N GLU A 413 -1.44 -0.65 19.73
CA GLU A 413 -1.55 -0.99 18.29
C GLU A 413 -0.20 -1.42 17.71
N ALA A 414 0.85 -0.61 17.92
CA ALA A 414 2.20 -0.94 17.46
C ALA A 414 2.70 -2.27 18.06
N ARG A 415 2.40 -2.56 19.33
CA ARG A 415 2.72 -3.85 19.98
C ARG A 415 1.95 -5.02 19.40
N ARG A 416 0.65 -4.86 19.12
CA ARG A 416 -0.16 -5.90 18.46
C ARG A 416 0.42 -6.26 17.10
N ALA A 417 0.77 -5.25 16.31
CA ALA A 417 1.38 -5.47 15.01
C ALA A 417 2.74 -6.18 15.09
N LEU A 418 3.58 -5.81 16.07
CA LEU A 418 4.85 -6.48 16.29
C LEU A 418 4.66 -7.97 16.64
N ALA A 419 3.69 -8.29 17.49
CA ALA A 419 3.36 -9.68 17.80
C ALA A 419 2.85 -10.46 16.56
N GLY A 420 2.04 -9.81 15.72
CA GLY A 420 1.60 -10.37 14.44
C GLY A 420 2.76 -10.69 13.50
N TRP A 421 3.73 -9.78 13.40
CA TRP A 421 4.97 -10.00 12.65
C TRP A 421 5.82 -11.16 13.20
N GLU A 422 6.04 -11.23 14.52
CA GLU A 422 6.81 -12.31 15.13
C GLU A 422 6.18 -13.67 14.83
N ARG A 423 4.85 -13.74 14.88
CA ARG A 423 4.10 -14.93 14.51
C ARG A 423 4.23 -15.24 13.02
N LEU A 424 4.17 -14.25 12.14
CA LEU A 424 4.38 -14.42 10.69
C LEU A 424 5.76 -15.02 10.40
N CYS A 425 6.82 -14.50 11.01
CA CYS A 425 8.18 -15.04 10.86
C CYS A 425 8.26 -16.49 11.32
N LYS A 426 7.67 -16.82 12.48
CA LYS A 426 7.62 -18.18 13.01
C LYS A 426 6.90 -19.14 12.06
N GLU A 427 5.73 -18.76 11.55
CA GLU A 427 4.94 -19.58 10.62
C GLU A 427 5.64 -19.73 9.25
N ALA A 428 6.36 -18.70 8.81
CA ALA A 428 7.18 -18.76 7.59
C ALA A 428 8.50 -19.53 7.79
N ALA A 429 8.83 -19.91 9.04
CA ALA A 429 10.08 -20.57 9.44
C ALA A 429 11.34 -19.73 9.13
N VAL A 430 11.30 -18.45 9.48
CA VAL A 430 12.31 -17.43 9.17
C VAL A 430 13.05 -16.97 10.41
#